data_AF-A0A0K2TIW1-F1
#
_entry.id   AF-A0A0K2TIW1-F1
#
_cell.length_a   1.000
_cell.length_b   1.000
_cell.length_c   1.000
_cell.angle_alpha   90.00
_cell.angle_beta   90.00
_cell.angle_gamma   90.00
#
_symmetry.space_group_name_H-M   'P 1'
#
loop_
_entity.id
_entity.type
_entity.pdbx_description
1 polymer ?
#
loop_
_entity_poly.entity_id
_entity_poly.type
_entity_poly.pdbx_seq_one_letter_code
_entity_poly.pdbx_strand_id
1 'polypeptide(L)'
;MSRSFKAWNALKGILCIYKPPDIPLMSLAPKIEKNLLNDLNHSFLPISMKHPQRYSSHPRVIGREFYEPDDLSIKFVTDNPRADPRYSGLVLVSVNEEEEILLPQLDYRYLLDLRFGVNVDTGFLREGVCVLNRSRLPKPGALEKAIRSSMFSLGKEDILRCRLKSFSSKEATLDICVLSLGIPFFLHFKDRLSHLIRSGVSIVRIRRYGIGPFSLEDALLEKEWKYKEIAQNIQSNQAILNRHTDAIKDIL
;
A
#
# COMPACT_ATOMS: atom_id res chain seq x y z
N MET A 1 7.95 19.51 -29.53
CA MET A 1 8.10 18.73 -28.27
C MET A 1 8.16 17.25 -28.63
N SER A 2 9.23 16.53 -28.26
CA SER A 2 9.42 15.13 -28.65
C SER A 2 8.39 14.21 -27.98
N ARG A 3 8.07 13.06 -28.61
CA ARG A 3 7.18 12.04 -28.02
C ARG A 3 7.73 11.52 -26.69
N SER A 4 9.05 11.38 -26.58
CA SER A 4 9.75 11.00 -25.34
C SER A 4 9.48 11.99 -24.21
N PHE A 5 9.59 13.29 -24.45
CA PHE A 5 9.35 14.31 -23.41
C PHE A 5 7.91 14.31 -22.89
N LYS A 6 6.92 14.12 -23.79
CA LYS A 6 5.52 13.98 -23.37
C LYS A 6 5.30 12.73 -22.52
N ALA A 7 5.91 11.61 -22.91
CA ALA A 7 5.83 10.36 -22.15
C ALA A 7 6.46 10.50 -20.76
N TRP A 8 7.61 11.16 -20.68
CA TRP A 8 8.29 11.44 -19.42
C TRP A 8 7.44 12.28 -18.45
N ASN A 9 6.85 13.37 -18.95
CA ASN A 9 6.02 14.22 -18.10
C ASN A 9 4.72 13.54 -17.64
N ALA A 10 4.24 12.53 -18.37
CA ALA A 10 3.08 11.75 -17.95
C ALA A 10 3.38 10.79 -16.78
N LEU A 11 4.66 10.58 -16.45
CA LEU A 11 5.11 9.77 -15.32
C LEU A 11 5.37 10.58 -14.05
N LYS A 12 5.01 11.86 -14.02
CA LYS A 12 5.17 12.71 -12.83
C LYS A 12 3.89 12.71 -12.00
N GLY A 13 3.94 12.14 -10.80
CA GLY A 13 2.83 12.17 -9.86
C GLY A 13 2.66 10.89 -9.04
N ILE A 14 1.46 10.73 -8.47
CA ILE A 14 1.12 9.60 -7.60
C ILE A 14 0.62 8.40 -8.40
N LEU A 15 1.32 7.29 -8.22
CA LEU A 15 0.96 5.96 -8.68
C LEU A 15 0.36 5.16 -7.51
N CYS A 16 -0.81 4.58 -7.74
CA CYS A 16 -1.45 3.66 -6.82
C CYS A 16 -1.13 2.22 -7.26
N ILE A 17 -0.50 1.43 -6.39
CA ILE A 17 -0.22 0.01 -6.66
C ILE A 17 -0.85 -0.90 -5.62
N TYR A 18 -1.12 -2.14 -6.02
CA TYR A 18 -1.45 -3.20 -5.09
C TYR A 18 -0.20 -3.99 -4.71
N LYS A 19 0.17 -3.96 -3.43
CA LYS A 19 1.22 -4.79 -2.84
C LYS A 19 0.66 -6.17 -2.49
N PRO A 20 1.19 -7.26 -3.06
CA PRO A 20 0.83 -8.61 -2.65
C PRO A 20 1.29 -8.94 -1.21
N PRO A 21 0.63 -9.92 -0.54
CA PRO A 21 1.09 -10.40 0.77
C PRO A 21 2.48 -11.04 0.66
N ASP A 22 3.24 -10.98 1.75
CA ASP A 22 4.57 -11.58 1.93
C ASP A 22 5.68 -11.06 1.00
N ILE A 23 5.41 -10.04 0.17
CA ILE A 23 6.42 -9.37 -0.66
C ILE A 23 6.87 -8.06 -0.01
N PRO A 24 8.14 -7.85 0.33
CA PRO A 24 8.59 -6.59 0.94
C PRO A 24 8.51 -5.43 -0.06
N LEU A 25 8.15 -4.23 0.40
CA LEU A 25 8.04 -3.03 -0.46
C LEU A 25 9.33 -2.72 -1.22
N MET A 26 10.49 -2.89 -0.57
CA MET A 26 11.80 -2.67 -1.20
C MET A 26 12.02 -3.51 -2.46
N SER A 27 11.32 -4.64 -2.60
CA SER A 27 11.42 -5.48 -3.80
C SER A 27 10.51 -5.02 -4.95
N LEU A 28 9.55 -4.11 -4.69
CA LEU A 28 8.60 -3.65 -5.70
C LEU A 28 9.15 -2.49 -6.53
N ALA A 29 9.83 -1.53 -5.91
CA ALA A 29 10.36 -0.36 -6.63
C ALA A 29 11.29 -0.76 -7.80
N PRO A 30 12.27 -1.67 -7.63
CA PRO A 30 13.12 -2.11 -8.74
C PRO A 30 12.36 -2.82 -9.86
N LYS A 31 11.24 -3.49 -9.54
CA LYS A 31 10.38 -4.13 -10.54
C LYS A 31 9.63 -3.10 -11.38
N ILE A 32 9.04 -2.09 -10.72
CA ILE A 32 8.33 -0.99 -11.40
C ILE A 32 9.30 -0.25 -12.31
N GLU A 33 10.47 0.10 -11.78
CA GLU A 33 11.53 0.77 -12.53
C GLU A 33 11.96 -0.02 -13.76
N LYS A 34 12.33 -1.29 -13.57
CA LYS A 34 12.73 -2.18 -14.68
C LYS A 34 11.66 -2.28 -15.76
N ASN A 35 10.40 -2.44 -15.38
CA ASN A 35 9.31 -2.55 -16.35
C ASN A 35 9.08 -1.24 -17.11
N LEU A 36 9.09 -0.10 -16.41
CA LEU A 36 8.97 1.22 -17.02
C LEU A 36 10.10 1.51 -18.00
N LEU A 37 11.36 1.26 -17.62
CA LEU A 37 12.51 1.46 -18.49
C LEU A 37 12.43 0.59 -19.73
N ASN A 38 12.09 -0.69 -19.56
CA ASN A 38 11.93 -1.60 -20.69
C ASN A 38 10.83 -1.10 -21.64
N ASP A 39 9.66 -0.74 -21.12
CA ASP A 39 8.55 -0.29 -21.94
C ASP A 39 8.83 1.04 -22.65
N LEU A 40 9.41 2.00 -21.95
CA LEU A 40 9.79 3.30 -22.51
C LEU A 40 10.83 3.14 -23.62
N ASN A 41 11.88 2.35 -23.36
CA ASN A 41 12.92 2.11 -24.36
C ASN A 41 12.33 1.31 -25.54
N HIS A 42 11.52 0.27 -25.33
CA HIS A 42 10.92 -0.47 -26.45
C HIS A 42 9.92 0.34 -27.28
N SER A 43 9.14 1.22 -26.66
CA SER A 43 8.04 1.94 -27.31
C SER A 43 8.48 3.20 -28.06
N PHE A 44 9.60 3.80 -27.67
CA PHE A 44 10.04 5.09 -28.18
C PHE A 44 11.38 5.05 -28.92
N LEU A 45 12.05 3.88 -29.01
CA LEU A 45 13.26 3.73 -29.80
C LEU A 45 12.98 3.60 -31.31
N PRO A 46 13.79 4.24 -32.17
CA PRO A 46 13.77 4.02 -33.62
C PRO A 46 14.04 2.56 -33.98
N ILE A 47 13.25 2.00 -34.91
CA ILE A 47 13.30 0.60 -35.37
C ILE A 47 14.69 0.17 -35.87
N SER A 48 15.54 1.11 -36.29
CA SER A 48 16.87 0.87 -36.86
C SER A 48 17.98 0.48 -35.85
N MET A 49 17.70 0.43 -34.54
CA MET A 49 18.73 0.27 -33.50
C MET A 49 18.48 -0.90 -32.53
N LYS A 50 17.95 -2.02 -33.02
CA LYS A 50 17.72 -3.23 -32.20
C LYS A 50 19.00 -3.99 -31.79
N HIS A 51 20.19 -3.40 -31.92
CA HIS A 51 21.45 -4.00 -31.45
C HIS A 51 22.03 -3.24 -30.25
N PRO A 52 22.31 -3.93 -29.13
CA PRO A 52 22.79 -3.32 -27.91
C PRO A 52 24.31 -3.07 -28.01
N GLN A 53 24.69 -2.02 -28.71
CA GLN A 53 25.99 -1.39 -28.46
C GLN A 53 25.72 -0.05 -27.76
N ARG A 54 26.53 0.28 -26.74
CA ARG A 54 26.41 1.53 -25.99
C ARG A 54 26.70 2.71 -26.93
N TYR A 55 25.66 3.27 -27.54
CA TYR A 55 25.74 4.41 -28.45
C TYR A 55 25.70 5.77 -27.74
N SER A 56 25.59 5.79 -26.39
CA SER A 56 25.61 7.03 -25.60
C SER A 56 26.86 7.88 -25.81
N SER A 57 27.93 7.31 -26.38
CA SER A 57 29.18 7.99 -26.72
C SER A 57 29.36 8.31 -28.21
N HIS A 58 28.37 8.07 -29.08
CA HIS A 58 28.55 8.25 -30.53
C HIS A 58 28.28 9.71 -30.96
N PRO A 59 29.21 10.37 -31.68
CA PRO A 59 29.18 11.83 -31.96
C PRO A 59 28.06 12.30 -32.90
N ARG A 60 27.19 11.41 -33.39
CA ARG A 60 26.01 11.74 -34.21
C ARG A 60 24.67 11.56 -33.46
N VAL A 61 24.71 11.15 -32.20
CA VAL A 61 23.52 10.97 -31.37
C VAL A 61 23.04 12.33 -30.87
N ILE A 62 21.84 12.75 -31.29
CA ILE A 62 21.23 14.03 -30.92
C ILE A 62 20.17 13.76 -29.83
N GLY A 63 20.57 13.89 -28.56
CA GLY A 63 19.70 13.75 -27.37
C GLY A 63 19.90 12.46 -26.56
N ARG A 64 19.35 12.39 -25.33
CA ARG A 64 19.32 11.16 -24.53
C ARG A 64 18.38 10.15 -25.22
N GLU A 65 18.94 9.13 -25.87
CA GLU A 65 18.17 8.12 -26.64
C GLU A 65 17.54 7.03 -25.76
N PHE A 66 18.04 6.84 -24.54
CA PHE A 66 17.58 5.83 -23.60
C PHE A 66 17.31 6.47 -22.25
N TYR A 67 16.30 5.95 -21.57
CA TYR A 67 16.13 6.21 -20.15
C TYR A 67 17.04 5.27 -19.37
N GLU A 68 17.81 5.84 -18.45
CA GLU A 68 18.65 5.12 -17.50
C GLU A 68 17.92 5.01 -16.14
N PRO A 69 18.28 4.04 -15.29
CA PRO A 69 17.80 3.93 -13.90
C PRO A 69 17.75 5.26 -13.16
N ASP A 70 18.83 6.04 -13.27
CA ASP A 70 18.99 7.32 -12.58
C ASP A 70 18.05 8.42 -13.08
N ASP A 71 17.41 8.22 -14.23
CA ASP A 71 16.38 9.15 -14.70
C ASP A 71 15.08 8.97 -13.88
N LEU A 72 14.76 7.75 -13.42
CA LEU A 72 13.51 7.46 -12.70
C LEU A 72 13.68 7.61 -11.18
N SER A 73 12.82 8.41 -10.57
CA SER A 73 12.68 8.47 -9.11
C SER A 73 11.41 7.77 -8.68
N ILE A 74 11.53 6.69 -7.92
CA ILE A 74 10.40 5.96 -7.33
C ILE A 74 10.52 6.01 -5.81
N LYS A 75 9.54 6.62 -5.13
CA LYS A 75 9.53 6.76 -3.66
C LYS A 75 8.20 6.26 -3.08
N PHE A 76 8.26 5.51 -1.99
CA PHE A 76 7.06 5.11 -1.25
C PHE A 76 6.63 6.24 -0.34
N VAL A 77 5.36 6.59 -0.44
CA VAL A 77 4.82 7.84 0.10
C VAL A 77 4.33 7.68 1.54
N THR A 78 3.56 6.62 1.77
CA THR A 78 2.85 6.39 3.03
C THR A 78 3.42 5.22 3.82
N ASP A 79 4.50 4.61 3.33
CA ASP A 79 5.08 3.44 3.96
C ASP A 79 6.59 3.60 4.13
N ASN A 80 7.08 3.23 5.31
CA ASN A 80 8.50 2.94 5.46
C ASN A 80 8.86 1.79 4.50
N PRO A 81 9.92 1.88 3.68
CA PRO A 81 10.33 0.78 2.81
C PRO A 81 10.58 -0.54 3.56
N ARG A 82 10.91 -0.46 4.86
CA ARG A 82 11.04 -1.60 5.79
C ARG A 82 9.71 -2.08 6.37
N ALA A 83 8.57 -1.59 5.84
CA ALA A 83 7.27 -2.03 6.28
C ALA A 83 7.14 -3.53 6.12
N ASP A 84 6.41 -4.12 7.05
CA ASP A 84 6.35 -5.55 7.22
C ASP A 84 5.81 -6.24 5.96
N PRO A 85 6.45 -7.30 5.45
CA PRO A 85 5.97 -7.98 4.26
C PRO A 85 4.56 -8.58 4.42
N ARG A 86 4.09 -8.81 5.65
CA ARG A 86 2.85 -9.55 5.97
C ARG A 86 1.55 -8.82 5.64
N TYR A 87 1.54 -7.50 5.48
CA TYR A 87 0.33 -6.83 4.99
C TYR A 87 0.30 -6.82 3.46
N SER A 88 -0.91 -6.81 2.92
CA SER A 88 -1.18 -6.58 1.51
C SER A 88 -2.06 -5.36 1.32
N GLY A 89 -2.17 -4.85 0.10
CA GLY A 89 -3.13 -3.81 -0.21
C GLY A 89 -2.59 -2.64 -0.99
N LEU A 90 -3.39 -1.57 -0.98
CA LEU A 90 -3.07 -0.31 -1.64
C LEU A 90 -1.78 0.29 -1.08
N VAL A 91 -0.91 0.79 -1.95
CA VAL A 91 0.32 1.53 -1.63
C VAL A 91 0.40 2.72 -2.57
N LEU A 92 0.78 3.88 -2.03
CA LEU A 92 1.04 5.07 -2.83
C LEU A 92 2.55 5.16 -3.12
N VAL A 93 2.86 5.47 -4.37
CA VAL A 93 4.21 5.61 -4.89
C VAL A 93 4.30 6.93 -5.64
N SER A 94 5.26 7.77 -5.30
CA SER A 94 5.61 8.94 -6.11
C SER A 94 6.56 8.51 -7.22
N VAL A 95 6.28 8.96 -8.44
CA VAL A 95 7.12 8.75 -9.62
C VAL A 95 7.55 10.12 -10.15
N ASN A 96 8.86 10.31 -10.32
CA ASN A 96 9.49 11.49 -10.93
C ASN A 96 9.09 12.87 -10.37
N GLU A 97 8.58 12.91 -9.14
CA GLU A 97 8.17 14.12 -8.46
C GLU A 97 8.69 14.11 -7.01
N GLU A 98 9.11 15.27 -6.51
CA GLU A 98 9.51 15.44 -5.12
C GLU A 98 8.27 15.73 -4.28
N GLU A 99 8.03 14.92 -3.25
CA GLU A 99 6.80 15.05 -2.46
C GLU A 99 6.91 16.15 -1.40
N GLU A 100 6.24 17.27 -1.67
CA GLU A 100 5.53 18.07 -0.65
C GLU A 100 4.00 17.84 -0.77
N ILE A 101 3.57 16.65 -1.20
CA ILE A 101 2.15 16.34 -1.23
C ILE A 101 1.67 16.33 0.22
N LEU A 102 0.65 17.16 0.50
CA LEU A 102 -0.04 17.35 1.79
C LEU A 102 -0.71 16.06 2.28
N LEU A 103 0.08 15.03 2.55
CA LEU A 103 -0.36 13.74 3.05
C LEU A 103 -0.28 13.53 4.58
N PRO A 104 0.09 14.50 5.45
CA PRO A 104 0.22 14.21 6.88
C PRO A 104 -1.12 13.99 7.61
N GLN A 105 -2.26 13.81 6.92
CA GLN A 105 -3.57 13.58 7.53
C GLN A 105 -4.46 12.58 6.78
N LEU A 106 -3.87 11.65 6.02
CA LEU A 106 -4.68 10.62 5.38
C LEU A 106 -5.16 9.59 6.41
N ASP A 107 -6.43 9.21 6.30
CA ASP A 107 -6.93 8.04 6.99
C ASP A 107 -6.56 6.75 6.24
N TYR A 108 -6.22 5.73 7.00
CA TYR A 108 -5.86 4.43 6.48
C TYR A 108 -6.95 3.42 6.81
N ARG A 109 -7.43 2.74 5.78
CA ARG A 109 -8.55 1.82 5.88
C ARG A 109 -8.07 0.38 5.66
N TYR A 110 -8.31 -0.48 6.64
CA TYR A 110 -7.81 -1.85 6.71
C TYR A 110 -8.93 -2.85 6.97
N LEU A 111 -8.77 -4.03 6.38
CA LEU A 111 -9.43 -5.25 6.80
C LEU A 111 -8.45 -6.08 7.62
N LEU A 112 -8.81 -6.37 8.86
CA LEU A 112 -8.05 -7.17 9.80
C LEU A 112 -8.76 -8.49 10.04
N ASP A 113 -8.15 -9.59 9.60
CA ASP A 113 -8.65 -10.93 9.88
C ASP A 113 -7.97 -11.48 11.12
N LEU A 114 -8.79 -11.99 12.04
CA LEU A 114 -8.38 -12.50 13.34
C LEU A 114 -8.81 -13.95 13.49
N ARG A 115 -7.98 -14.74 14.18
CA ARG A 115 -8.34 -16.08 14.66
C ARG A 115 -8.30 -16.13 16.18
N PHE A 116 -9.37 -16.64 16.75
CA PHE A 116 -9.56 -16.81 18.19
C PHE A 116 -9.12 -18.21 18.66
N GLY A 117 -8.82 -18.32 19.95
CA GLY A 117 -8.43 -19.60 20.54
C GLY A 117 -6.96 -19.96 20.29
N VAL A 118 -6.18 -19.07 19.67
CA VAL A 118 -4.79 -19.31 19.28
C VAL A 118 -3.96 -18.07 19.60
N ASN A 119 -2.83 -18.27 20.26
CA ASN A 119 -1.77 -17.28 20.42
C ASN A 119 -0.47 -17.80 19.80
N VAL A 120 0.24 -16.90 19.15
CA VAL A 120 1.54 -17.12 18.51
C VAL A 120 2.48 -15.98 18.88
N ASP A 121 3.78 -16.27 19.04
CA ASP A 121 4.76 -15.31 19.57
C ASP A 121 4.89 -14.07 18.69
N THR A 122 4.79 -14.27 17.37
CA THR A 122 4.90 -13.17 16.41
C THR A 122 3.64 -12.33 16.32
N GLY A 123 2.53 -12.76 16.93
CA GLY A 123 1.20 -12.20 16.77
C GLY A 123 0.50 -12.55 15.44
N PHE A 124 1.23 -13.10 14.46
CA PHE A 124 0.70 -13.46 13.14
C PHE A 124 0.62 -14.97 12.95
N LEU A 125 -0.56 -15.44 12.59
CA LEU A 125 -0.79 -16.84 12.32
C LEU A 125 -0.35 -17.19 10.89
N ARG A 126 0.65 -18.06 10.79
CA ARG A 126 1.05 -18.71 9.53
C ARG A 126 0.81 -20.22 9.63
N GLU A 127 0.75 -20.88 8.48
CA GLU A 127 0.78 -22.34 8.44
C GLU A 127 2.05 -22.86 9.13
N GLY A 128 1.92 -23.91 9.96
CA GLY A 128 3.04 -24.54 10.65
C GLY A 128 3.55 -23.85 11.94
N VAL A 129 2.92 -22.77 12.41
CA VAL A 129 3.33 -22.09 13.65
C VAL A 129 2.81 -22.81 14.90
N CYS A 130 3.68 -22.96 15.91
CA CYS A 130 3.33 -23.53 17.21
C CYS A 130 2.20 -22.73 17.88
N VAL A 131 1.07 -23.38 18.15
CA VAL A 131 -0.02 -22.82 18.94
C VAL A 131 0.41 -22.84 20.40
N LEU A 132 0.68 -21.67 20.99
CA LEU A 132 1.20 -21.57 22.35
C LEU A 132 0.17 -21.99 23.40
N ASN A 133 -1.13 -21.75 23.13
CA ASN A 133 -2.21 -22.15 24.01
C ASN A 133 -3.56 -22.17 23.28
N ARG A 134 -4.41 -23.17 23.59
CA ARG A 134 -5.82 -23.20 23.20
C ARG A 134 -6.66 -22.55 24.29
N SER A 135 -7.16 -21.35 24.04
CA SER A 135 -8.02 -20.63 24.98
C SER A 135 -9.51 -20.82 24.66
N ARG A 136 -10.38 -20.40 25.58
CA ARG A 136 -11.83 -20.37 25.36
C ARG A 136 -12.18 -19.49 24.16
N LEU A 137 -13.16 -19.89 23.36
CA LEU A 137 -13.67 -19.07 22.26
C LEU A 137 -14.52 -17.91 22.82
N PRO A 138 -14.51 -16.74 22.16
CA PRO A 138 -15.30 -15.61 22.58
C PRO A 138 -16.81 -15.93 22.48
N LYS A 139 -17.58 -15.46 23.47
CA LYS A 139 -19.04 -15.52 23.40
C LYS A 139 -19.57 -14.55 22.33
N PRO A 140 -20.70 -14.86 21.67
CA PRO A 140 -21.39 -13.90 20.81
C PRO A 140 -21.62 -12.57 21.54
N GLY A 141 -21.31 -11.43 20.91
CA GLY A 141 -21.43 -10.09 21.48
C GLY A 141 -20.27 -9.62 22.37
N ALA A 142 -19.42 -10.52 22.88
CA ALA A 142 -18.23 -10.12 23.65
C ALA A 142 -17.22 -9.35 22.78
N LEU A 143 -17.09 -9.75 21.50
CA LEU A 143 -16.22 -9.10 20.54
C LEU A 143 -16.67 -7.65 20.24
N GLU A 144 -17.95 -7.42 20.02
CA GLU A 144 -18.47 -6.07 19.76
C GLU A 144 -18.26 -5.14 20.96
N LYS A 145 -18.49 -5.65 22.18
CA LYS A 145 -18.23 -4.92 23.42
C LYS A 145 -16.74 -4.60 23.58
N ALA A 146 -15.87 -5.56 23.25
CA ALA A 146 -14.41 -5.38 23.30
C ALA A 146 -13.92 -4.36 22.26
N ILE A 147 -14.47 -4.37 21.03
CA ILE A 147 -14.17 -3.37 19.99
C ILE A 147 -14.52 -1.98 20.49
N ARG A 148 -15.77 -1.79 20.97
CA ARG A 148 -16.22 -0.50 21.52
C ARG A 148 -15.28 -0.03 22.64
N SER A 149 -14.93 -0.92 23.56
CA SER A 149 -14.04 -0.61 24.69
C SER A 149 -12.61 -0.26 24.24
N SER A 150 -12.10 -0.91 23.19
CA SER A 150 -10.75 -0.66 22.64
C SER A 150 -10.64 0.71 21.97
N MET A 151 -11.71 1.19 21.34
CA MET A 151 -11.76 2.53 20.73
C MET A 151 -11.61 3.66 21.77
N PHE A 152 -12.06 3.47 23.00
CA PHE A 152 -11.99 4.51 24.04
C PHE A 152 -10.62 4.70 24.66
N SER A 153 -9.68 3.78 24.43
CA SER A 153 -8.60 3.56 25.38
C SER A 153 -7.22 3.32 24.76
N LEU A 154 -7.12 3.21 23.43
CA LEU A 154 -5.86 3.29 22.68
C LEU A 154 -5.44 4.74 22.38
N GLY A 155 -6.07 5.72 23.04
CA GLY A 155 -6.05 7.12 22.62
C GLY A 155 -7.05 7.31 21.48
N LYS A 156 -7.95 8.29 21.61
CA LYS A 156 -8.94 8.61 20.56
C LYS A 156 -8.31 9.02 19.23
N GLU A 157 -7.01 9.32 19.22
CA GLU A 157 -6.35 10.02 18.13
C GLU A 157 -6.03 9.08 16.96
N ASP A 158 -5.80 7.78 17.19
CA ASP A 158 -5.38 6.88 16.12
C ASP A 158 -6.50 6.07 15.48
N ILE A 159 -7.60 5.73 16.17
CA ILE A 159 -8.70 4.92 15.61
C ILE A 159 -9.93 5.78 15.33
N LEU A 160 -10.16 6.07 14.06
CA LEU A 160 -11.34 6.83 13.61
C LEU A 160 -12.60 5.95 13.58
N ARG A 161 -12.46 4.67 13.21
CA ARG A 161 -13.60 3.75 13.05
C ARG A 161 -13.16 2.30 13.21
N CYS A 162 -13.95 1.48 13.89
CA CYS A 162 -13.78 0.03 13.88
C CYS A 162 -15.14 -0.67 13.82
N ARG A 163 -15.36 -1.53 12.83
CA ARG A 163 -16.62 -2.26 12.61
C ARG A 163 -16.36 -3.75 12.43
N LEU A 164 -17.21 -4.58 13.04
CA LEU A 164 -17.22 -6.02 12.78
C LEU A 164 -17.90 -6.28 11.42
N LYS A 165 -17.18 -6.90 10.48
CA LYS A 165 -17.72 -7.24 9.15
C LYS A 165 -18.29 -8.65 9.12
N SER A 166 -17.55 -9.60 9.69
CA SER A 166 -17.95 -11.00 9.77
C SER A 166 -17.44 -11.59 11.07
N PHE A 167 -18.18 -12.57 11.58
CA PHE A 167 -17.82 -13.30 12.78
C PHE A 167 -18.26 -14.76 12.65
N SER A 168 -17.33 -15.65 12.94
CA SER A 168 -17.58 -17.06 13.23
C SER A 168 -17.03 -17.38 14.63
N SER A 169 -17.33 -18.58 15.12
CA SER A 169 -16.85 -19.00 16.45
C SER A 169 -15.33 -18.96 16.60
N LYS A 170 -14.58 -19.05 15.50
CA LYS A 170 -13.10 -19.08 15.50
C LYS A 170 -12.46 -17.89 14.80
N GLU A 171 -13.19 -17.13 14.00
CA GLU A 171 -12.61 -16.09 13.15
C GLU A 171 -13.46 -14.83 13.12
N ALA A 172 -12.83 -13.68 12.91
CA ALA A 172 -13.52 -12.42 12.66
C ALA A 172 -12.77 -11.59 11.63
N THR A 173 -13.52 -10.82 10.86
CA THR A 173 -12.96 -9.75 10.03
C THR A 173 -13.43 -8.40 10.58
N LEU A 174 -12.48 -7.52 10.83
CA LEU A 174 -12.72 -6.14 11.29
C LEU A 174 -12.38 -5.15 10.17
N ASP A 175 -13.23 -4.17 9.97
CA ASP A 175 -12.98 -2.98 9.14
C ASP A 175 -12.54 -1.84 10.06
N ILE A 176 -11.28 -1.46 9.95
CA ILE A 176 -10.62 -0.49 10.82
C ILE A 176 -10.15 0.70 9.98
N CYS A 177 -10.49 1.91 10.42
CA CYS A 177 -9.98 3.16 9.89
C CYS A 177 -9.14 3.85 10.96
N VAL A 178 -7.90 4.21 10.62
CA VAL A 178 -6.90 4.73 11.55
C VAL A 178 -6.08 5.87 10.94
N LEU A 179 -5.50 6.73 11.78
CA LEU A 179 -4.48 7.71 11.36
C LEU A 179 -3.06 7.14 11.46
N SER A 180 -2.83 6.22 12.39
CA SER A 180 -1.53 5.58 12.56
C SER A 180 -1.24 4.52 11.49
N LEU A 181 0.00 4.53 11.02
CA LEU A 181 0.53 3.54 10.08
C LEU A 181 1.30 2.42 10.80
N GLY A 182 1.12 1.19 10.34
CA GLY A 182 2.08 0.10 10.58
C GLY A 182 1.62 -1.04 11.50
N ILE A 183 2.44 -2.08 11.51
CA ILE A 183 2.19 -3.34 12.26
C ILE A 183 2.14 -3.20 13.78
N PRO A 184 3.00 -2.39 14.44
CA PRO A 184 2.98 -2.29 15.89
C PRO A 184 1.60 -1.93 16.45
N PHE A 185 0.88 -1.03 15.77
CA PHE A 185 -0.50 -0.68 16.10
C PHE A 185 -1.41 -1.93 16.12
N PHE A 186 -1.38 -2.76 15.06
CA PHE A 186 -2.23 -3.95 14.99
C PHE A 186 -1.88 -5.00 16.03
N LEU A 187 -0.59 -5.15 16.38
CA LEU A 187 -0.16 -6.05 17.45
C LEU A 187 -0.69 -5.58 18.82
N HIS A 188 -0.55 -4.29 19.14
CA HIS A 188 -1.12 -3.74 20.36
C HIS A 188 -2.65 -3.85 20.41
N PHE A 189 -3.32 -3.59 19.29
CA PHE A 189 -4.77 -3.73 19.15
C PHE A 189 -5.21 -5.19 19.37
N LYS A 190 -4.51 -6.16 18.76
CA LYS A 190 -4.72 -7.60 18.93
C LYS A 190 -4.60 -8.02 20.39
N ASP A 191 -3.54 -7.63 21.06
CA ASP A 191 -3.28 -8.03 22.46
C ASP A 191 -4.32 -7.44 23.40
N ARG A 192 -4.76 -6.20 23.13
CA ARG A 192 -5.87 -5.58 23.85
C ARG A 192 -7.18 -6.34 23.65
N LEU A 193 -7.53 -6.68 22.42
CA LEU A 193 -8.71 -7.49 22.13
C LEU A 193 -8.63 -8.82 22.86
N SER A 194 -7.46 -9.48 22.83
CA SER A 194 -7.21 -10.75 23.51
C SER A 194 -7.48 -10.67 25.01
N HIS A 195 -7.01 -9.60 25.66
CA HIS A 195 -7.26 -9.35 27.07
C HIS A 195 -8.75 -9.15 27.38
N LEU A 196 -9.45 -8.31 26.59
CA LEU A 196 -10.85 -7.95 26.81
C LEU A 196 -11.80 -9.15 26.62
N ILE A 197 -11.56 -9.98 25.60
CA ILE A 197 -12.40 -11.15 25.32
C ILE A 197 -11.97 -12.40 26.10
N ARG A 198 -10.84 -12.33 26.82
CA ARG A 198 -10.20 -13.45 27.54
C ARG A 198 -10.00 -14.69 26.66
N SER A 199 -9.55 -14.45 25.43
CA SER A 199 -9.23 -15.46 24.43
C SER A 199 -7.93 -15.07 23.74
N GLY A 200 -7.12 -16.05 23.38
CA GLY A 200 -6.00 -15.86 22.47
C GLY A 200 -6.50 -15.36 21.12
N VAL A 201 -5.81 -14.35 20.60
CA VAL A 201 -6.12 -13.72 19.33
C VAL A 201 -4.83 -13.69 18.53
N SER A 202 -4.87 -14.20 17.31
CA SER A 202 -3.78 -14.08 16.34
C SER A 202 -4.29 -13.37 15.10
N ILE A 203 -3.44 -12.53 14.51
CA ILE A 203 -3.73 -11.87 13.23
C ILE A 203 -3.48 -12.87 12.12
N VAL A 204 -4.48 -13.13 11.29
CA VAL A 204 -4.35 -13.98 10.11
C VAL A 204 -3.87 -13.15 8.93
N ARG A 205 -4.46 -11.97 8.74
CA ARG A 205 -4.18 -11.11 7.58
C ARG A 205 -4.47 -9.66 7.89
N ILE A 206 -3.65 -8.78 7.31
CA ILE A 206 -3.89 -7.34 7.27
C ILE A 206 -3.96 -6.94 5.80
N ARG A 207 -5.09 -6.36 5.39
CA ARG A 207 -5.27 -5.85 4.02
C ARG A 207 -5.64 -4.38 4.05
N ARG A 208 -4.75 -3.50 3.57
CA ARG A 208 -5.07 -2.07 3.37
C ARG A 208 -5.90 -1.92 2.11
N TYR A 209 -7.11 -1.37 2.24
CA TYR A 209 -8.00 -1.20 1.10
C TYR A 209 -8.25 0.27 0.74
N GLY A 210 -7.78 1.22 1.55
CA GLY A 210 -7.88 2.64 1.23
C GLY A 210 -6.87 3.49 1.99
N ILE A 211 -6.51 4.61 1.38
CA ILE A 211 -5.59 5.63 1.89
C ILE A 211 -6.18 6.99 1.48
N GLY A 212 -6.72 7.75 2.43
CA GLY A 212 -7.40 9.00 2.14
C GLY A 212 -8.45 8.83 1.04
N PRO A 213 -8.39 9.60 -0.07
CA PRO A 213 -9.35 9.48 -1.17
C PRO A 213 -9.15 8.22 -2.03
N PHE A 214 -8.01 7.53 -1.93
CA PHE A 214 -7.67 6.40 -2.78
C PHE A 214 -8.18 5.07 -2.23
N SER A 215 -8.49 4.15 -3.13
CA SER A 215 -9.04 2.83 -2.87
C SER A 215 -8.32 1.74 -3.67
N LEU A 216 -8.73 0.48 -3.50
CA LEU A 216 -8.20 -0.64 -4.29
C LEU A 216 -8.56 -0.56 -5.77
N GLU A 217 -9.61 0.18 -6.15
CA GLU A 217 -10.02 0.33 -7.55
C GLU A 217 -9.04 1.20 -8.33
N ASP A 218 -8.32 2.06 -7.62
CA ASP A 218 -7.28 2.94 -8.17
C ASP A 218 -5.93 2.21 -8.28
N ALA A 219 -5.80 1.01 -7.72
CA ALA A 219 -4.52 0.31 -7.60
C ALA A 219 -4.20 -0.57 -8.81
N LEU A 220 -3.02 -0.40 -9.41
CA LEU A 220 -2.50 -1.30 -10.43
C LEU A 220 -1.93 -2.59 -9.83
N LEU A 221 -2.26 -3.74 -10.43
CA LEU A 221 -1.64 -5.03 -10.14
C LEU A 221 -0.26 -5.13 -10.82
N GLU A 222 0.60 -6.04 -10.34
CA GLU A 222 1.96 -6.22 -10.88
C GLU A 222 2.01 -6.45 -12.41
N LYS A 223 1.02 -7.17 -12.96
CA LYS A 223 0.91 -7.44 -14.40
C LYS A 223 0.59 -6.18 -15.24
N GLU A 224 0.12 -5.12 -14.60
CA GLU A 224 -0.31 -3.85 -15.18
C GLU A 224 0.75 -2.75 -15.01
N TRP A 225 1.92 -3.06 -14.43
CA TRP A 225 3.02 -2.11 -14.27
C TRP A 225 3.76 -1.89 -15.60
N LYS A 226 3.05 -1.29 -16.53
CA LYS A 226 3.49 -0.94 -17.87
C LYS A 226 3.34 0.55 -18.08
N TYR A 227 4.11 1.13 -19.00
CA TYR A 227 4.16 2.59 -19.18
C TYR A 227 2.77 3.21 -19.39
N LYS A 228 1.95 2.65 -20.28
CA LYS A 228 0.65 3.23 -20.65
C LYS A 228 -0.32 3.23 -19.46
N GLU A 229 -0.40 2.12 -18.76
CA GLU A 229 -1.24 1.90 -17.60
C GLU A 229 -0.80 2.77 -16.42
N ILE A 230 0.51 2.88 -16.17
CA ILE A 230 1.07 3.75 -15.12
C ILE A 230 0.78 5.22 -15.41
N ALA A 231 1.04 5.69 -16.64
CA ALA A 231 0.76 7.08 -17.02
C ALA A 231 -0.74 7.42 -16.89
N GLN A 232 -1.62 6.51 -17.29
CA GLN A 232 -3.06 6.69 -17.13
C GLN A 232 -3.49 6.68 -15.66
N ASN A 233 -2.88 5.83 -14.83
CA ASN A 233 -3.15 5.77 -13.40
C ASN A 233 -2.73 7.06 -12.71
N ILE A 234 -1.52 7.56 -12.98
CA ILE A 234 -1.03 8.84 -12.45
C ILE A 234 -1.96 10.00 -12.83
N GLN A 235 -2.37 10.08 -14.09
CA GLN A 235 -3.30 11.11 -14.54
C GLN A 235 -4.65 11.03 -13.81
N SER A 236 -5.19 9.82 -13.62
CA SER A 236 -6.45 9.61 -12.90
C SER A 236 -6.33 9.98 -11.42
N ASN A 237 -5.24 9.59 -10.78
CA ASN A 237 -4.95 9.88 -9.38
C ASN A 237 -4.76 11.38 -9.12
N GLN A 238 -4.14 12.10 -10.07
CA GLN A 238 -4.01 13.55 -9.95
C GLN A 238 -5.38 14.24 -9.92
N ALA A 239 -6.34 13.75 -10.72
CA ALA A 239 -7.71 14.28 -10.70
C ALA A 239 -8.44 13.96 -9.38
N ILE A 240 -8.11 12.86 -8.70
CA ILE A 240 -8.62 12.52 -7.38
C ILE A 240 -8.02 13.45 -6.32
N LEU A 241 -6.71 13.68 -6.36
CA LEU A 241 -6.01 14.57 -5.43
C LEU A 241 -6.52 16.00 -5.51
N ASN A 242 -6.71 16.53 -6.73
CA ASN A 242 -7.21 17.89 -6.91
C ASN A 242 -8.60 18.04 -6.29
N ARG A 243 -9.53 17.11 -6.57
CA ARG A 243 -10.87 17.10 -5.98
C ARG A 243 -10.84 17.01 -4.45
N HIS A 244 -9.97 16.18 -3.90
CA HIS A 244 -9.83 16.04 -2.46
C HIS A 244 -9.24 17.31 -1.81
N THR A 245 -8.27 17.94 -2.46
CA THR A 245 -7.65 19.18 -2.00
C THR A 245 -8.65 20.34 -2.00
N ASP A 246 -9.46 20.44 -3.05
CA ASP A 246 -10.52 21.45 -3.14
C ASP A 246 -11.57 21.23 -2.04
N ALA A 247 -12.00 19.98 -1.81
CA ALA A 247 -12.93 19.65 -0.74
C ALA A 247 -12.41 19.98 0.67
N ILE A 248 -11.10 19.83 0.93
CA ILE A 248 -10.50 20.22 2.21
C ILE A 248 -10.48 21.74 2.36
N LYS A 249 -10.15 22.47 1.28
CA LYS A 249 -10.13 23.94 1.31
C LYS A 249 -11.51 24.54 1.59
N ASP A 250 -12.58 23.91 1.11
CA ASP A 250 -13.95 24.37 1.37
C ASP A 250 -14.41 24.16 2.83
N ILE A 251 -13.68 23.35 3.62
CA ILE A 251 -14.01 23.03 5.02
C ILE A 251 -13.23 23.93 6.00
N LEU A 252 -12.14 24.58 5.56
CA LEU A 252 -11.27 25.45 6.37
C LEU A 252 -11.58 26.93 6.15
#